data_AF-A0A2S4WGK2-F1
#
_entry.id   AF-A0A2S4WGK2-F1
#
_cell.length_a   1.000
_cell.length_b   1.000
_cell.length_c   1.000
_cell.angle_alpha   90.00
_cell.angle_beta   90.00
_cell.angle_gamma   90.00
#
_symmetry.space_group_name_H-M   'P 1'
#
loop_
_entity.id
_entity.type
_entity.pdbx_description
1 polymer ?
#
loop_
_entity_poly.entity_id
_entity_poly.type
_entity_poly.pdbx_seq_one_letter_code
_entity_poly.pdbx_strand_id
1 'polypeptide(L)'
;MLPLNRENHKDDARVDRVLVESKKYILALIPGRASSENNARFPFDKEAKKLNASHSIKLYKLVGIGKHSISIKVTPSWEGIQGA
;
A
#
# COMPACT_ATOMS: atom_id res chain seq x y z
N MET A 1 7.57 -25.53 -2.69
CA MET A 1 6.90 -24.22 -2.48
C MET A 1 7.02 -23.92 -1.00
N LEU A 2 7.92 -23.00 -0.60
CA LEU A 2 8.12 -22.68 0.81
C LEU A 2 6.88 -21.95 1.33
N PRO A 3 6.37 -22.26 2.53
CA PRO A 3 5.27 -21.53 3.12
C PRO A 3 5.71 -20.08 3.32
N LEU A 4 4.92 -19.13 2.80
CA LEU A 4 5.11 -17.70 3.03
C LEU A 4 4.99 -17.47 4.54
N ASN A 5 6.13 -17.26 5.19
CA ASN A 5 6.21 -16.98 6.62
C ASN A 5 5.39 -15.72 6.91
N ARG A 6 4.24 -15.88 7.57
CA ARG A 6 3.27 -14.79 7.87
C ARG A 6 3.67 -13.99 9.13
N GLU A 7 4.79 -14.32 9.74
CA GLU A 7 5.20 -13.79 11.04
C GLU A 7 6.29 -12.73 10.91
N ASN A 8 5.91 -11.47 10.64
CA ASN A 8 6.65 -10.30 11.15
C ASN A 8 5.83 -9.00 11.05
N HIS A 9 4.71 -8.97 11.76
CA HIS A 9 3.80 -7.81 11.83
C HIS A 9 4.47 -6.50 12.28
N LYS A 10 5.56 -6.55 13.04
CA LYS A 10 6.28 -5.35 13.53
C LYS A 10 7.06 -4.64 12.43
N ASP A 11 7.66 -5.38 11.51
CA ASP A 11 8.45 -4.80 10.42
C ASP A 11 7.55 -4.21 9.35
N ASP A 12 6.41 -4.87 9.07
CA ASP A 12 5.40 -4.36 8.15
C ASP A 12 4.85 -3.00 8.63
N ALA A 13 4.55 -2.85 9.92
CA ALA A 13 4.09 -1.58 10.48
C ALA A 13 5.14 -0.45 10.37
N ARG A 14 6.43 -0.78 10.45
CA ARG A 14 7.52 0.21 10.28
C ARG A 14 7.61 0.66 8.82
N VAL A 15 7.56 -0.28 7.88
CA VAL A 15 7.58 0.01 6.44
C VAL A 15 6.35 0.84 6.06
N ASP A 16 5.17 0.46 6.54
CA ASP A 16 3.93 1.21 6.34
C ASP A 16 4.07 2.67 6.79
N ARG A 17 4.63 2.90 7.99
CA ARG A 17 4.83 4.25 8.52
C ARG A 17 5.78 5.06 7.66
N VAL A 18 6.90 4.48 7.23
CA VAL A 18 7.85 5.15 6.32
C VAL A 18 7.17 5.53 5.01
N LEU A 19 6.37 4.61 4.44
CA LEU A 19 5.63 4.83 3.21
C LEU A 19 4.61 5.97 3.35
N VAL A 20 3.90 6.03 4.48
CA VAL A 20 2.89 7.05 4.75
C VAL A 20 3.51 8.43 4.92
N GLU A 21 4.53 8.56 5.77
CA GLU A 21 5.21 9.84 6.01
C GLU A 21 5.89 10.37 4.74
N SER A 22 6.48 9.48 3.93
CA SER A 22 7.09 9.86 2.67
C SER A 22 6.08 10.50 1.71
N LYS A 23 4.86 9.94 1.57
CA LYS A 23 3.84 10.53 0.71
C LYS A 23 3.22 11.78 1.30
N LYS A 24 3.10 11.87 2.63
CA LYS A 24 2.68 13.10 3.30
C LYS A 24 3.60 14.27 2.96
N TYR A 25 4.91 14.03 3.01
CA TYR A 25 5.89 15.04 2.61
C TYR A 25 5.77 15.41 1.12
N ILE A 26 5.66 14.42 0.23
CA ILE A 26 5.49 14.68 -1.22
C ILE A 26 4.22 15.50 -1.48
N LEU A 27 3.09 15.14 -0.88
CA LEU A 27 1.80 15.82 -1.08
C LEU A 27 1.76 17.23 -0.48
N ALA A 28 2.66 17.56 0.45
CA ALA A 28 2.82 18.93 0.92
C ALA A 28 3.49 19.84 -0.13
N LEU A 29 4.21 19.27 -1.10
CA LEU A 29 4.96 20.00 -2.12
C LEU A 29 4.24 20.11 -3.47
N ILE A 30 3.24 19.27 -3.73
CA ILE A 30 2.56 19.21 -5.04
C ILE A 30 1.03 19.26 -4.89
N PRO A 31 0.30 19.89 -5.83
CA PRO A 31 -1.17 19.93 -5.81
C PRO A 31 -1.84 18.65 -6.37
N GLY A 32 -1.08 17.57 -6.52
CA GLY A 32 -1.48 16.38 -7.27
C GLY A 32 -1.75 15.14 -6.40
N ARG A 33 -1.48 13.97 -6.98
CA ARG A 33 -1.59 12.67 -6.31
C ARG A 33 -0.22 12.05 -6.14
N ALA A 34 -0.04 11.28 -5.09
CA ALA A 34 1.15 10.47 -4.88
C ALA A 34 0.81 8.99 -4.99
N SER A 35 1.61 8.24 -5.76
CA SER A 35 1.45 6.80 -5.84
C SER A 35 2.14 6.09 -4.68
N SER A 36 1.49 5.09 -4.12
CA SER A 36 2.01 4.23 -3.06
C SER A 36 1.92 2.77 -3.50
N GLU A 37 2.95 1.97 -3.26
CA GLU A 37 3.02 0.59 -3.77
C GLU A 37 2.41 -0.41 -2.78
N ASN A 38 1.69 -1.41 -3.31
CA ASN A 38 1.19 -2.53 -2.54
C ASN A 38 2.36 -3.44 -2.10
N ASN A 39 2.15 -4.26 -1.06
CA ASN A 39 3.16 -5.19 -0.62
C ASN A 39 3.44 -6.26 -1.70
N ALA A 40 4.66 -6.23 -2.24
CA ALA A 40 5.12 -7.14 -3.31
C ALA A 40 5.18 -8.62 -2.90
N ARG A 41 5.00 -8.95 -1.61
CA ARG A 41 4.86 -10.34 -1.13
C ARG A 41 3.54 -11.00 -1.55
N PHE A 42 2.60 -10.23 -2.09
CA PHE A 42 1.30 -10.73 -2.57
C PHE A 42 1.17 -10.64 -4.11
N PRO A 43 2.16 -11.06 -4.92
CA PRO A 43 2.13 -10.82 -6.36
C PRO A 43 0.98 -11.57 -7.04
N PHE A 44 0.53 -12.71 -6.49
CA PHE A 44 -0.54 -13.54 -7.03
C PHE A 44 -1.75 -13.71 -6.08
N ASP A 45 -1.76 -13.02 -4.93
CA ASP A 45 -2.86 -13.11 -3.97
C ASP A 45 -3.77 -11.89 -4.09
N LYS A 46 -4.89 -12.06 -4.80
CA LYS A 46 -5.87 -10.99 -5.07
C LYS A 46 -6.45 -10.40 -3.79
N GLU A 47 -6.82 -11.24 -2.82
CA GLU A 47 -7.51 -10.80 -1.61
C GLU A 47 -6.53 -10.17 -0.62
N ALA A 48 -5.33 -10.72 -0.47
CA ALA A 48 -4.27 -10.08 0.33
C ALA A 48 -3.89 -8.70 -0.23
N LYS A 49 -3.84 -8.54 -1.56
CA LYS A 49 -3.60 -7.24 -2.21
C LYS A 49 -4.69 -6.23 -1.89
N LYS A 50 -5.97 -6.60 -1.95
CA LYS A 50 -7.09 -5.70 -1.61
C LYS A 50 -7.07 -5.30 -0.14
N LEU A 51 -6.76 -6.23 0.76
CA LEU A 51 -6.65 -5.97 2.19
C LEU A 51 -5.49 -5.01 2.49
N ASN A 52 -4.31 -5.23 1.90
CA ASN A 52 -3.17 -4.32 2.06
C ASN A 52 -3.45 -2.92 1.50
N ALA A 53 -4.09 -2.82 0.33
CA ALA A 53 -4.49 -1.52 -0.25
C ALA A 53 -5.47 -0.79 0.68
N SER A 54 -6.48 -1.49 1.19
CA SER A 54 -7.48 -0.94 2.11
C SER A 54 -6.86 -0.48 3.43
N HIS A 55 -5.92 -1.27 3.97
CA HIS A 55 -5.12 -0.91 5.15
C HIS A 55 -4.30 0.36 4.91
N SER A 56 -3.58 0.43 3.79
CA SER A 56 -2.79 1.62 3.41
C SER A 56 -3.64 2.89 3.35
N ILE A 57 -4.84 2.82 2.74
CA ILE A 57 -5.77 3.96 2.69
C ILE A 57 -6.24 4.38 4.09
N LYS A 58 -6.45 3.45 5.02
CA LYS A 58 -6.77 3.77 6.41
C LYS A 58 -5.63 4.52 7.08
N LEU A 59 -4.39 4.09 6.88
CA LEU A 59 -3.21 4.76 7.45
C LEU A 59 -3.05 6.19 6.90
N TYR A 60 -3.24 6.39 5.60
CA TYR A 60 -3.24 7.75 5.01
C TYR A 60 -4.33 8.64 5.61
N LYS A 61 -5.54 8.08 5.83
CA LYS A 61 -6.64 8.81 6.45
C LYS A 61 -6.30 9.29 7.87
N LEU A 62 -5.58 8.48 8.65
CA LEU A 62 -5.16 8.84 10.01
C LEU A 62 -4.24 10.07 10.06
N VAL A 63 -3.47 10.31 8.99
CA VAL A 63 -2.59 11.49 8.88
C VAL A 63 -3.21 12.63 8.07
N GLY A 64 -4.53 12.60 7.84
CA GLY A 64 -5.27 13.66 7.16
C GLY A 64 -5.22 13.62 5.64
N ILE A 65 -4.71 12.53 5.03
CA ILE A 65 -4.63 12.39 3.57
C ILE A 65 -5.83 11.59 3.06
N GLY A 66 -6.65 12.23 2.22
CA GLY A 66 -7.80 11.60 1.60
C GLY A 66 -7.42 10.58 0.51
N LYS A 67 -8.27 9.57 0.29
CA LYS A 67 -8.07 8.52 -0.75
C LYS A 67 -7.85 9.12 -2.15
N HIS A 68 -8.47 10.27 -2.46
CA HIS A 68 -8.31 10.93 -3.75
C HIS A 68 -6.88 11.40 -4.04
N SER A 69 -6.07 11.68 -3.00
CA SER A 69 -4.67 12.11 -3.15
C SER A 69 -3.69 10.95 -3.33
N ILE A 70 -4.15 9.70 -3.21
CA ILE A 70 -3.29 8.50 -3.28
C ILE A 70 -3.75 7.60 -4.43
N SER A 71 -2.79 7.04 -5.17
CA SER A 71 -3.02 5.90 -6.06
C SER A 71 -2.23 4.69 -5.58
N ILE A 72 -2.88 3.53 -5.47
CA ILE A 72 -2.21 2.28 -5.08
C ILE A 72 -1.65 1.62 -6.34
N LYS A 73 -0.34 1.40 -6.39
CA LYS A 73 0.33 0.64 -7.44
C LYS A 73 0.23 -0.84 -7.11
N VAL A 74 -0.14 -1.63 -8.11
CA VAL A 74 -0.23 -3.10 -8.03
C VAL A 74 0.77 -3.73 -8.97
N THR A 75 1.28 -4.90 -8.62
CA THR A 75 2.08 -5.73 -9.52
C THR A 75 1.22 -6.10 -10.75
N PRO A 76 1.73 -5.98 -11.99
CA PRO A 76 0.99 -6.27 -13.21
C PRO A 76 0.88 -7.78 -13.50
N SER A 77 0.38 -8.54 -12.53
CA SER A 77 -0.04 -9.94 -12.70
C SER A 77 -1.52 -10.02 -13.05
N TRP A 78 -1.99 -11.18 -13.52
CA TRP A 78 -3.41 -11.43 -13.75
C TRP A 78 -4.26 -11.10 -12.50
N GLU A 79 -3.85 -11.61 -11.34
CA GLU A 79 -4.52 -11.36 -10.06
C GLU A 79 -4.36 -9.91 -9.59
N GLY A 80 -3.29 -9.24 -10.01
CA GLY A 80 -3.06 -7.82 -9.73
C GLY A 80 -4.03 -6.93 -10.49
N ILE A 81 -4.18 -7.18 -11.79
CA ILE A 81 -5.13 -6.47 -12.65
C ILE A 81 -6.57 -6.74 -12.20
N GLN A 82 -6.91 -7.99 -11.87
CA GLN A 82 -8.25 -8.35 -11.38
C GLN A 82 -8.59 -7.80 -9.99
N GLY A 83 -7.58 -7.40 -9.21
CA GLY A 83 -7.73 -6.85 -7.87
C GLY A 83 -7.74 -5.32 -7.80
N ALA A 84 -7.46 -4.65 -8.92
CA ALA A 84 -7.40 -3.20 -9.06
C ALA A 84 -8.80 -2.55 -9.18
#